data_AF-A0A820LLD5-F1
#
_entry.id   AF-A0A820LLD5-F1
#
_cell.length_a   1.000
_cell.length_b   1.000
_cell.length_c   1.000
_cell.angle_alpha   90.00
_cell.angle_beta   90.00
_cell.angle_gamma   90.00
#
_symmetry.space_group_name_H-M   'P 1'
#
loop_
_entity.id
_entity.type
_entity.pdbx_description
1 polymer ?
#
loop_
_entity_poly.entity_id
_entity_poly.type
_entity_poly.pdbx_seq_one_letter_code
_entity_poly.pdbx_strand_id
1 'polypeptide(L)'
;IKDPMEESINFFTSIFYYPLFYLMKFLFSKTPQSGAQTSIYCTIQSHLQKSKDLYFENCTAVKSSPLTMDPLLAEKLWTISCQAVGI
;
A
#
# COMPACT_ATOMS: atom_id res chain seq x y z
N ILE A 1 24.79 -31.76 4.37
CA ILE A 1 24.70 -32.12 2.93
C ILE A 1 23.40 -31.49 2.46
N LYS A 2 23.47 -30.47 1.61
CA LYS A 2 22.28 -29.75 1.16
C LYS A 2 21.59 -30.59 0.09
N ASP A 3 20.27 -30.71 0.14
CA ASP A 3 19.56 -31.60 -0.78
C ASP A 3 19.68 -31.05 -2.22
N PRO A 4 20.08 -31.89 -3.20
CA PRO A 4 20.32 -31.46 -4.58
C PRO A 4 19.06 -30.88 -5.25
N MET A 5 17.88 -31.24 -4.76
CA MET A 5 16.60 -30.66 -5.17
C MET A 5 16.46 -29.20 -4.73
N GLU A 6 16.87 -28.87 -3.50
CA GLU A 6 16.81 -27.51 -2.96
C GLU A 6 17.76 -26.58 -3.71
N GLU A 7 18.94 -27.07 -4.11
CA GLU A 7 19.88 -26.30 -4.93
C GLU A 7 19.31 -25.98 -6.31
N SER A 8 18.63 -26.94 -6.96
CA SER A 8 18.00 -26.69 -8.26
C SER A 8 16.89 -25.64 -8.18
N ILE A 9 16.05 -25.68 -7.14
CA ILE A 9 14.98 -24.69 -6.91
C ILE A 9 15.57 -23.30 -6.64
N ASN A 10 16.63 -23.22 -5.83
CA ASN A 10 17.35 -21.97 -5.54
C ASN A 10 18.05 -21.42 -6.80
N PHE A 11 18.55 -22.28 -7.68
CA PHE A 11 19.13 -21.89 -8.95
C PHE A 11 18.09 -21.26 -9.89
N PHE A 12 16.94 -21.90 -10.08
CA PHE A 12 15.87 -21.37 -10.95
C PHE A 12 15.23 -20.09 -10.39
N THR A 13 15.00 -20.02 -9.07
CA THR A 13 14.55 -18.78 -8.42
C THR A 13 15.59 -17.67 -8.55
N SER A 14 16.87 -17.98 -8.43
CA SER A 14 17.90 -16.96 -8.54
C SER A 14 18.05 -16.41 -9.96
N ILE A 15 18.07 -17.28 -10.96
CA ILE A 15 18.34 -16.90 -12.37
C ILE A 15 17.13 -16.29 -13.05
N PHE A 16 15.92 -16.76 -12.76
CA PHE A 16 14.73 -16.32 -13.50
C PHE A 16 13.84 -15.42 -12.66
N TYR A 17 13.60 -15.75 -11.39
CA TYR A 17 12.66 -15.00 -10.56
C TYR A 17 13.22 -13.63 -10.14
N TYR A 18 14.47 -13.53 -9.66
CA TYR A 18 15.01 -12.22 -9.26
C TYR A 18 15.11 -11.20 -10.40
N PRO A 19 15.69 -11.47 -11.57
CA PRO A 19 15.77 -10.46 -12.62
C PRO A 19 14.39 -10.08 -13.17
N LEU A 20 13.47 -11.04 -13.29
CA LEU A 20 12.08 -10.74 -13.64
C LEU A 20 11.43 -9.85 -12.58
N PHE A 21 11.62 -10.16 -11.29
CA PHE A 21 11.12 -9.35 -10.19
C PHE A 21 11.70 -7.93 -10.19
N TYR A 22 13.02 -7.78 -10.40
CA TYR A 22 13.68 -6.47 -10.49
C TYR A 22 13.18 -5.66 -11.70
N LEU A 23 12.98 -6.31 -12.85
CA LEU A 23 12.42 -5.66 -14.03
C LEU A 23 10.98 -5.19 -13.79
N MET A 24 10.13 -6.04 -13.21
CA MET A 24 8.76 -5.66 -12.85
C MET A 24 8.75 -4.51 -11.84
N LYS A 25 9.61 -4.56 -10.82
CA LYS A 25 9.76 -3.47 -9.85
C LYS A 25 10.17 -2.17 -10.53
N PHE A 26 11.15 -2.21 -11.44
CA PHE A 26 11.60 -1.03 -12.17
C PHE A 26 10.51 -0.40 -13.04
N LEU A 27 9.70 -1.22 -13.73
CA LEU A 27 8.67 -0.73 -14.65
C LEU A 27 7.41 -0.20 -13.95
N PHE A 28 7.02 -0.79 -12.81
CA PHE A 28 5.71 -0.54 -12.21
C PHE A 28 5.75 0.15 -10.84
N SER A 29 6.93 0.35 -10.25
CA SER A 29 7.03 1.03 -8.95
C SER A 29 7.07 2.54 -9.10
N LYS A 30 6.40 3.23 -8.19
CA LYS A 30 6.59 4.67 -7.99
C LYS A 30 7.96 4.95 -7.37
N THR A 31 8.51 6.13 -7.65
CA THR A 31 9.70 6.63 -6.94
C THR A 31 9.34 6.99 -5.49
N PRO A 32 10.28 6.92 -4.53
CA PRO A 32 10.02 7.32 -3.15
C PRO A 32 9.45 8.75 -3.02
N GLN A 33 9.96 9.68 -3.83
CA GLN A 33 9.51 11.07 -3.86
C GLN A 33 8.04 11.19 -4.29
N SER A 34 7.65 10.51 -5.37
CA SER A 34 6.26 10.52 -5.84
C SER A 34 5.31 9.80 -4.87
N GLY A 35 5.78 8.76 -4.18
CA GLY A 35 5.03 8.08 -3.12
C GLY A 35 4.74 8.98 -1.91
N ALA A 36 5.73 9.78 -1.47
CA ALA A 36 5.58 10.67 -0.32
C ALA A 36 4.77 11.96 -0.63
N GLN A 37 4.70 12.34 -1.90
CA GLN A 37 4.16 13.63 -2.34
C GLN A 37 2.74 13.92 -1.81
N THR A 38 1.83 12.96 -1.94
CA THR A 38 0.43 13.15 -1.52
C THR A 38 0.31 13.32 0.00
N SER A 39 1.04 12.53 0.78
CA SER A 39 1.04 12.64 2.25
C SER A 39 1.58 13.98 2.73
N ILE A 40 2.66 14.46 2.09
CA ILE A 40 3.22 15.78 2.35
C ILE A 40 2.19 16.86 2.02
N TYR A 41 1.57 16.79 0.82
CA TYR A 41 0.53 17.72 0.39
C TYR A 41 -0.63 17.79 1.38
N CYS A 42 -1.15 16.65 1.83
CA CYS A 42 -2.24 16.58 2.80
C CYS A 42 -1.87 17.16 4.18
N THR A 43 -0.60 17.05 4.57
CA THR A 43 -0.12 17.52 5.88
C THR A 43 0.09 19.04 5.90
N ILE A 44 0.63 19.62 4.82
CA ILE A 44 1.01 21.04 4.79
C ILE A 44 -0.15 21.97 4.43
N GLN A 45 -1.16 21.47 3.73
CA GLN A 45 -2.15 22.32 3.10
C GLN A 45 -3.31 22.66 4.03
N SER A 46 -3.24 23.84 4.66
CA SER A 46 -4.16 24.30 5.70
C SER A 46 -5.64 24.33 5.32
N HIS A 47 -5.96 24.52 4.03
CA HIS A 47 -7.35 24.51 3.58
C HIS A 47 -7.99 23.12 3.63
N LEU A 48 -7.19 22.04 3.63
CA LEU A 48 -7.67 20.66 3.71
C LEU A 48 -8.13 20.27 5.12
N GLN A 49 -7.69 21.00 6.14
CA GLN A 49 -8.04 20.73 7.54
C GLN A 49 -9.55 20.87 7.81
N LYS A 50 -10.28 21.58 6.94
CA LYS A 50 -11.73 21.79 7.03
C LYS A 50 -12.56 20.71 6.33
N SER A 51 -11.94 19.86 5.51
CA SER A 51 -12.61 18.79 4.77
C SER A 51 -12.35 17.44 5.44
N LYS A 52 -13.41 16.81 5.99
CA LYS A 52 -13.30 15.50 6.68
C LYS A 52 -13.53 14.29 5.76
N ASP A 53 -14.14 14.48 4.60
CA ASP A 53 -14.65 13.38 3.77
C ASP A 53 -13.93 13.25 2.41
N LEU A 54 -12.70 13.77 2.30
CA LEU A 54 -11.94 13.73 1.06
C LEU A 54 -10.86 12.65 1.10
N TYR A 55 -10.79 11.87 0.02
CA TYR A 55 -9.69 10.97 -0.26
C TYR A 55 -8.80 11.60 -1.33
N PHE A 56 -7.48 11.50 -1.17
CA PHE A 56 -6.52 12.13 -2.08
C PHE A 56 -5.68 11.09 -2.81
N GLU A 57 -5.56 11.27 -4.12
CA GLU A 57 -4.66 10.51 -4.97
C GLU A 57 -3.85 11.48 -5.84
N ASN A 58 -2.52 11.32 -5.88
CA ASN A 58 -1.60 12.18 -6.64
C ASN A 58 -1.89 13.68 -6.40
N CYS A 59 -2.00 14.07 -5.13
CA CYS A 59 -2.31 15.45 -4.67
C CYS A 59 -3.66 16.02 -5.16
N THR A 60 -4.60 15.17 -5.60
CA THR A 60 -5.92 15.60 -6.07
C THR A 60 -7.02 14.90 -5.27
N ALA A 61 -8.09 15.63 -4.94
CA ALA A 61 -9.25 15.04 -4.28
C ALA A 61 -10.01 14.14 -5.26
N VAL A 62 -10.22 12.88 -4.90
CA VAL A 62 -10.92 11.89 -5.71
C VAL A 62 -11.98 11.14 -4.90
N LYS A 63 -12.99 10.60 -5.58
CA LYS A 63 -14.00 9.78 -4.94
C LYS A 63 -13.42 8.38 -4.68
N SER A 64 -13.42 7.98 -3.41
CA SER A 64 -13.02 6.63 -2.99
C SER A 64 -14.09 5.58 -3.35
N SER A 65 -13.76 4.30 -3.14
CA SER A 65 -14.70 3.19 -3.26
C SER A 65 -15.96 3.42 -2.40
N PRO A 66 -17.16 3.06 -2.87
CA PRO A 66 -18.39 3.22 -2.08
C PRO A 66 -18.33 2.56 -0.69
N LEU A 67 -17.59 1.45 -0.57
CA LEU A 67 -17.42 0.73 0.69
C LEU A 67 -16.69 1.55 1.75
N THR A 68 -15.85 2.52 1.38
CA THR A 68 -15.15 3.36 2.35
C THR A 68 -16.06 4.40 2.99
N MET A 69 -17.25 4.60 2.43
CA MET A 69 -18.26 5.54 2.94
C MET A 69 -19.37 4.85 3.73
N ASP A 70 -19.26 3.53 3.96
CA ASP A 70 -20.21 2.78 4.79
C ASP A 70 -19.86 2.92 6.27
N PRO A 71 -20.66 3.65 7.07
CA PRO A 71 -20.37 3.88 8.49
C PRO A 71 -20.48 2.60 9.33
N LEU A 72 -21.37 1.67 8.96
CA LEU A 72 -21.56 0.41 9.70
C LEU A 72 -20.36 -0.52 9.50
N LEU A 73 -19.84 -0.57 8.28
CA LEU A 73 -18.63 -1.34 7.98
C LEU A 73 -17.41 -0.76 8.70
N ALA A 74 -17.28 0.57 8.74
CA ALA A 74 -16.20 1.26 9.46
C ALA A 74 -16.22 0.95 10.97
N GLU A 75 -17.40 1.02 11.62
CA GLU A 75 -17.56 0.69 13.04
C GLU A 75 -17.25 -0.77 13.34
N LYS A 76 -17.73 -1.69 12.50
CA LYS A 76 -17.44 -3.12 12.63
C LYS A 76 -15.95 -3.40 12.51
N LEU A 77 -15.27 -2.78 11.52
CA LEU A 77 -13.84 -2.92 11.32
C LEU A 77 -13.05 -2.38 12.53
N TRP A 78 -13.45 -1.22 13.07
CA TRP A 78 -12.85 -0.65 14.27
C TRP A 78 -12.95 -1.61 15.45
N THR A 79 -14.14 -2.17 15.71
CA THR A 79 -14.39 -3.12 16.81
C THR A 79 -13.48 -4.34 16.72
N ILE A 80 -13.37 -4.96 15.54
CA ILE A 80 -12.52 -6.14 15.33
C ILE A 80 -11.04 -5.77 15.49
N SER A 81 -10.62 -4.60 15.00
CA SER A 81 -9.24 -4.13 15.11
C SER A 81 -8.84 -3.90 16.57
N CYS A 82 -9.73 -3.30 17.37
CA CYS A 82 -9.57 -3.12 18.80
C CYS A 82 -9.39 -4.45 19.53
N GLN A 83 -10.26 -5.43 19.25
CA GLN A 83 -10.13 -6.79 19.80
C GLN A 83 -8.81 -7.47 19.41
N ALA A 84 -8.35 -7.29 18.16
CA ALA A 84 -7.11 -7.89 17.67
C ALA A 84 -5.85 -7.34 18.36
N VAL A 85 -5.86 -6.06 18.74
CA VAL A 85 -4.74 -5.41 19.45
C VAL A 85 -4.95 -5.27 20.96
N GLY A 86 -6.08 -5.76 21.50
CA GLY A 86 -6.35 -5.81 22.94
C GLY A 86 -6.69 -4.46 23.58
N ILE A 87 -7.26 -3.53 22.82
CA ILE A 87 -7.85 -2.26 23.29
C ILE A 87 -9.37 -2.33 23.25
#